data_AF-A0A813U1D2-F1
#
_entry.id   AF-A0A813U1D2-F1
#
_cell.length_a   1.000
_cell.length_b   1.000
_cell.length_c   1.000
_cell.angle_alpha   90.00
_cell.angle_beta   90.00
_cell.angle_gamma   90.00
#
_symmetry.space_group_name_H-M   'P 1'
#
loop_
_entity.id
_entity.type
_entity.pdbx_description
1 polymer ?
#
loop_
_entity_poly.entity_id
_entity_poly.type
_entity_poly.pdbx_seq_one_letter_code
_entity_poly.pdbx_strand_id
1 'polypeptide(L)'
;MYRTFLDTMPGILRDAYLNNTSQDLDPWYHKVDYYLKEIDRPVYNHIRSVLNPSDTYSSAANDPHVLSFLKKCCYPWFKQMFVGSLTADPLLFVWDQYLITSDIPKFYDELIPAIAASMIITLRDFLLKCRSPTDMEAVLHKRTNIIITRQLQSVIVRFFLPDFRNRMSKSDFGPVIDPTEGRQWTGFNRDHVPPVANRPDQRFTDREKQEQTLLLEKRLREEMAKREENERALQAKIDQLQRDMERMKYNQVPVLPTVQPVQTIYEPVTIVTTRLQTPPERYIVNETRPRPITPVKEIPKQKPPQGNTPIHDLLRKIAQTCNRVAHGEGKNAIALNEQTKNDIRIHKLDLKMAERQVIGRTLKVDEWDDLPPAQKEVYSQQMLEAVKTRIQKRYTAARNS
;
A
#
# COMPACT_ATOMS: atom_id res chain seq x y z
N MET A 1 -12.28 3.14 12.22
CA MET A 1 -11.49 1.96 11.83
C MET A 1 -11.07 1.13 13.05
N TYR A 2 -10.26 1.66 13.99
CA TYR A 2 -9.84 0.90 15.18
C TYR A 2 -11.01 0.33 16.02
N ARG A 3 -12.06 1.11 16.26
CA ARG A 3 -13.25 0.64 17.02
C ARG A 3 -13.97 -0.52 16.32
N THR A 4 -14.23 -0.38 15.02
CA THR A 4 -14.82 -1.43 14.19
C THR A 4 -14.00 -2.71 14.21
N PHE A 5 -12.67 -2.59 14.19
CA PHE A 5 -11.75 -3.73 14.31
C PHE A 5 -11.85 -4.44 15.68
N LEU A 6 -11.95 -3.68 16.77
CA LEU A 6 -12.17 -4.28 18.11
C LEU A 6 -13.50 -5.03 18.20
N ASP A 7 -14.54 -4.51 17.52
CA ASP A 7 -15.86 -5.12 17.49
C ASP A 7 -15.87 -6.44 16.68
N THR A 8 -15.01 -6.56 15.66
CA THR A 8 -14.84 -7.76 14.80
C THR A 8 -13.73 -8.72 15.27
N MET A 9 -13.04 -8.43 16.37
CA MET A 9 -12.02 -9.35 16.89
C MET A 9 -12.66 -10.65 17.38
N PRO A 10 -12.01 -11.82 17.17
CA PRO A 10 -12.49 -13.10 17.66
C PRO A 10 -12.59 -13.04 19.19
N GLY A 11 -13.57 -13.76 19.74
CA GLY A 11 -13.78 -13.82 21.19
C GLY A 11 -12.49 -14.12 21.96
N ILE A 12 -11.67 -15.06 21.47
CA ILE A 12 -10.37 -15.43 22.05
C ILE A 12 -9.44 -14.22 22.21
N LEU A 13 -9.37 -13.32 21.23
CA LEU A 13 -8.53 -12.13 21.32
C LEU A 13 -9.13 -11.07 22.24
N ARG A 14 -10.46 -10.94 22.23
CA ARG A 14 -11.17 -10.04 23.14
C ARG A 14 -10.97 -10.48 24.60
N ASP A 15 -11.07 -11.77 24.86
CA ASP A 15 -10.93 -12.36 26.19
C ASP A 15 -9.47 -12.33 26.65
N ALA A 16 -8.50 -12.63 25.79
CA ALA A 16 -7.09 -12.47 26.09
C ALA A 16 -6.72 -11.00 26.40
N TYR A 17 -7.36 -10.05 25.73
CA TYR A 17 -7.18 -8.62 26.00
C TYR A 17 -7.76 -8.20 27.36
N LEU A 18 -8.95 -8.71 27.71
CA LEU A 18 -9.65 -8.36 28.95
C LEU A 18 -9.10 -9.08 30.19
N ASN A 19 -8.84 -10.39 30.07
CA ASN A 19 -8.54 -11.25 31.20
C ASN A 19 -7.03 -11.40 31.46
N ASN A 20 -6.18 -10.88 30.57
CA ASN A 20 -4.73 -11.07 30.59
C ASN A 20 -4.26 -12.54 30.61
N THR A 21 -5.15 -13.51 30.37
CA THR A 21 -4.81 -14.92 30.45
C THR A 21 -4.09 -15.37 29.18
N SER A 22 -2.90 -15.95 29.32
CA SER A 22 -2.12 -16.47 28.17
C SER A 22 -2.56 -17.87 27.70
N GLN A 23 -3.36 -18.58 28.51
CA GLN A 23 -3.70 -19.98 28.27
C GLN A 23 -4.56 -20.18 27.00
N ASP A 24 -5.43 -19.23 26.66
CA ASP A 24 -6.31 -19.34 25.49
C ASP A 24 -5.55 -19.26 24.16
N LEU A 25 -4.29 -18.81 24.21
CA LEU A 25 -3.40 -18.67 23.04
C LEU A 25 -2.44 -19.87 22.89
N ASP A 26 -2.51 -20.88 23.75
CA ASP A 26 -1.68 -22.07 23.70
C ASP A 26 -1.64 -22.75 22.32
N PRO A 27 -2.79 -22.96 21.64
CA PRO A 27 -2.80 -23.53 20.30
C PRO A 27 -1.98 -22.71 19.28
N TRP A 28 -1.95 -21.39 19.43
CA TRP A 28 -1.22 -20.50 18.53
C TRP A 28 0.29 -20.60 18.75
N TYR A 29 0.76 -20.70 19.99
CA TYR A 29 2.19 -20.90 20.28
C TYR A 29 2.69 -22.24 19.73
N HIS A 30 1.89 -23.31 19.84
CA HIS A 30 2.22 -24.60 19.26
C HIS A 30 2.31 -24.56 17.73
N LYS A 31 1.45 -23.78 17.07
CA LYS A 31 1.54 -23.58 15.61
C LYS A 31 2.79 -22.80 15.22
N VAL A 32 3.16 -21.75 15.95
CA VAL A 32 4.43 -21.04 15.70
C VAL A 32 5.62 -21.98 15.86
N ASP A 33 5.65 -22.77 16.94
CA ASP A 33 6.68 -23.78 17.17
C ASP A 33 6.76 -24.80 16.02
N TYR A 34 5.62 -25.34 15.58
CA TYR A 34 5.52 -26.23 14.42
C TYR A 34 6.03 -25.58 13.13
N TYR A 35 5.61 -24.35 12.82
CA TYR A 35 6.04 -23.65 11.62
C TYR A 35 7.54 -23.39 11.60
N LEU A 36 8.13 -23.02 12.73
CA LEU A 36 9.59 -22.83 12.81
C LEU A 36 10.34 -24.15 12.57
N LYS A 37 9.85 -25.27 13.12
CA LYS A 37 10.43 -26.60 12.89
C LYS A 37 10.37 -27.04 11.44
N GLU A 38 9.26 -26.79 10.76
CA GLU A 38 9.07 -27.24 9.39
C GLU A 38 9.73 -26.31 8.36
N ILE A 39 9.63 -24.99 8.56
CA ILE A 39 10.01 -24.00 7.56
C ILE A 39 11.47 -23.56 7.72
N ASP A 40 11.91 -23.27 8.94
CA ASP A 40 13.26 -22.74 9.19
C ASP A 40 13.96 -23.46 10.34
N ARG A 41 14.27 -24.74 10.09
CA ARG A 41 15.03 -25.63 11.01
C ARG A 41 16.30 -24.98 11.57
N PRO A 42 17.13 -24.27 10.78
CA PRO A 42 18.29 -23.56 11.32
C PRO A 42 17.95 -22.59 12.45
N VAL A 43 16.94 -21.73 12.26
CA VAL A 43 16.50 -20.78 13.30
C VAL A 43 15.94 -21.53 14.50
N TYR A 44 15.10 -22.54 14.28
CA TYR A 44 14.54 -23.35 15.35
C TYR A 44 15.61 -24.02 16.21
N ASN A 45 16.55 -24.73 15.58
CA ASN A 45 17.63 -25.43 16.26
C ASN A 45 18.56 -24.47 17.01
N HIS A 46 18.76 -23.26 16.47
CA HIS A 46 19.56 -22.23 17.15
C HIS A 46 18.84 -21.64 18.38
N ILE A 47 17.55 -21.35 18.29
CA ILE A 47 16.75 -20.93 19.46
C ILE A 47 16.82 -22.02 20.53
N ARG A 48 16.64 -23.27 20.11
CA ARG A 48 16.71 -24.43 21.00
C ARG A 48 18.07 -24.58 21.68
N SER A 49 19.17 -24.50 20.94
CA SER A 49 20.52 -24.67 21.51
C SER A 49 20.89 -23.55 22.48
N VAL A 50 20.41 -22.33 22.26
CA VAL A 50 20.62 -21.19 23.16
C VAL A 50 19.78 -21.29 24.42
N LEU A 51 18.57 -21.87 24.35
CA LEU A 51 17.69 -22.05 25.50
C LEU A 51 18.05 -23.27 26.35
N ASN A 52 18.54 -24.34 25.74
CA ASN A 52 18.93 -25.56 26.42
C ASN A 52 20.27 -26.09 25.85
N PRO A 53 21.41 -25.54 26.32
CA PRO A 53 22.73 -25.96 25.84
C PRO A 53 23.09 -27.40 26.26
N SER A 54 22.39 -27.98 27.24
CA SER A 54 22.68 -29.32 27.76
C SER A 54 22.06 -30.45 26.93
N ASP A 55 20.95 -30.21 26.20
CA ASP A 55 20.22 -31.23 25.44
C ASP A 55 20.39 -31.09 23.92
N THR A 56 21.63 -31.15 23.43
CA THR A 56 21.91 -30.98 21.99
C THR A 56 21.35 -32.14 21.12
N TYR A 57 20.95 -33.27 21.71
CA TYR A 57 20.60 -34.50 20.98
C TYR A 57 19.18 -35.03 21.18
N SER A 58 18.35 -34.42 22.05
CA SER A 58 17.02 -34.98 22.31
C SER A 58 16.07 -34.63 21.17
N SER A 59 15.66 -35.58 20.32
CA SER A 59 14.68 -35.33 19.24
C SER A 59 13.23 -35.32 19.77
N ALA A 60 13.00 -34.72 20.94
CA ALA A 60 11.66 -34.57 21.47
C ALA A 60 10.84 -33.67 20.53
N ALA A 61 9.73 -34.21 20.03
CA ALA A 61 8.85 -33.53 19.09
C ALA A 61 8.28 -32.21 19.61
N ASN A 62 8.32 -31.97 20.93
CA ASN A 62 7.90 -30.74 21.59
C ASN A 62 8.94 -30.36 22.66
N ASP A 63 9.71 -29.28 22.43
CA ASP A 63 10.64 -28.75 23.41
C ASP A 63 9.91 -27.71 24.29
N PRO A 64 9.70 -27.97 25.60
CA PRO A 64 8.97 -27.07 26.48
C PRO A 64 9.68 -25.73 26.69
N HIS A 65 11.02 -25.69 26.55
CA HIS A 65 11.79 -24.45 26.71
C HIS A 65 11.54 -23.51 25.54
N VAL A 66 11.52 -24.04 24.30
CA VAL A 66 11.20 -23.24 23.11
C VAL A 66 9.77 -22.73 23.18
N LEU A 67 8.81 -23.57 23.58
CA LEU A 67 7.42 -23.15 23.72
C LEU A 67 7.25 -22.05 24.78
N SER A 68 7.89 -22.20 25.94
CA SER A 68 7.88 -21.17 27.00
C SER A 68 8.47 -19.84 26.51
N PHE A 69 9.57 -19.91 25.76
CA PHE A 69 10.19 -18.74 25.13
C PHE A 69 9.26 -18.06 24.10
N LEU A 70 8.60 -18.84 23.24
CA LEU A 70 7.63 -18.33 22.27
C LEU A 70 6.41 -17.71 22.97
N LYS A 71 5.91 -18.32 24.06
CA LYS A 71 4.85 -17.74 24.89
C LYS A 71 5.26 -16.34 25.37
N LYS A 72 6.46 -16.22 25.94
CA LYS A 72 6.98 -14.94 26.43
C LYS A 72 7.14 -13.89 25.32
N CYS A 73 7.71 -14.26 24.18
CA CYS A 73 8.02 -13.32 23.10
C CYS A 73 6.81 -12.94 22.23
N CYS A 74 5.95 -13.91 21.91
CA CYS A 74 4.82 -13.72 21.00
C CYS A 74 3.53 -13.28 21.72
N TYR A 75 3.42 -13.44 23.04
CA TYR A 75 2.23 -12.99 23.79
C TYR A 75 1.87 -11.52 23.53
N PRO A 76 2.80 -10.55 23.59
CA PRO A 76 2.50 -9.17 23.25
C PRO A 76 1.98 -9.00 21.82
N TRP A 77 2.49 -9.79 20.86
CA TRP A 77 2.08 -9.72 19.46
C TRP A 77 0.63 -10.16 19.29
N PHE A 78 0.26 -11.29 19.86
CA PHE A 78 -1.10 -11.80 19.76
C PHE A 78 -2.09 -10.92 20.52
N LYS A 79 -1.76 -10.55 21.76
CA LYS A 79 -2.62 -9.70 22.59
C LYS A 79 -2.91 -8.34 21.95
N GLN A 80 -1.92 -7.76 21.29
CA GLN A 80 -2.05 -6.42 20.68
C GLN A 80 -2.29 -6.49 19.18
N MET A 81 -2.55 -7.66 18.60
CA MET A 81 -2.68 -7.82 17.14
C MET A 81 -1.55 -7.12 16.36
N PHE A 82 -0.32 -7.33 16.84
CA PHE A 82 0.95 -6.79 16.34
C PHE A 82 1.12 -5.26 16.45
N VAL A 83 0.16 -4.56 17.05
CA VAL A 83 0.28 -3.12 17.35
C VAL A 83 1.50 -2.89 18.25
N GLY A 84 2.30 -1.87 17.92
CA GLY A 84 3.53 -1.54 18.65
C GLY A 84 4.73 -2.44 18.34
N SER A 85 4.53 -3.58 17.68
CA SER A 85 5.61 -4.49 17.24
C SER A 85 5.99 -4.24 15.78
N LEU A 86 5.00 -3.96 14.92
CA LEU A 86 5.19 -3.64 13.51
C LEU A 86 5.05 -2.12 13.26
N THR A 87 5.71 -1.64 12.20
CA THR A 87 5.46 -0.30 11.65
C THR A 87 4.10 -0.25 10.95
N ALA A 88 3.59 0.95 10.66
CA ALA A 88 2.24 1.15 10.14
C ALA A 88 1.97 0.36 8.84
N ASP A 89 2.91 0.36 7.90
CA ASP A 89 2.76 -0.30 6.60
C ASP A 89 2.55 -1.83 6.71
N PRO A 90 3.46 -2.62 7.32
CA PRO A 90 3.27 -4.06 7.51
C PRO A 90 2.11 -4.39 8.46
N LEU A 91 1.83 -3.52 9.44
CA LEU A 91 0.67 -3.69 10.33
C LEU A 91 -0.65 -3.60 9.55
N LEU A 92 -0.78 -2.61 8.66
CA LEU A 92 -1.96 -2.46 7.81
C LEU A 92 -2.12 -3.66 6.88
N PHE A 93 -1.02 -4.19 6.32
CA PHE A 93 -1.07 -5.43 5.55
C PHE A 93 -1.61 -6.60 6.39
N VAL A 94 -1.11 -6.81 7.61
CA VAL A 94 -1.58 -7.89 8.50
C VAL A 94 -3.08 -7.76 8.79
N TRP A 95 -3.54 -6.54 9.07
CA TRP A 95 -4.95 -6.27 9.33
C TRP A 95 -5.83 -6.44 8.09
N ASP A 96 -5.34 -6.05 6.91
CA ASP A 96 -6.03 -6.26 5.65
C ASP A 96 -6.22 -7.76 5.38
N GLN A 97 -5.16 -8.56 5.54
CA GLN A 97 -5.27 -10.02 5.40
C GLN A 97 -6.24 -10.64 6.42
N TYR A 98 -6.22 -10.15 7.67
CA TYR A 98 -7.16 -10.60 8.70
C TYR A 98 -8.60 -10.25 8.34
N LEU A 99 -8.87 -9.02 7.87
CA LEU A 99 -10.22 -8.56 7.50
C LEU A 99 -10.74 -9.29 6.26
N ILE A 100 -9.90 -9.50 5.24
CA ILE A 100 -10.29 -10.23 4.03
C ILE A 100 -10.66 -11.68 4.36
N THR A 101 -10.01 -12.27 5.37
CA THR A 101 -10.20 -13.68 5.74
C THR A 101 -11.10 -13.87 6.95
N SER A 102 -11.65 -12.80 7.54
CA SER A 102 -12.46 -12.88 8.76
C SER A 102 -13.76 -13.66 8.57
N ASP A 103 -14.26 -13.69 7.33
CA ASP A 103 -15.47 -14.40 6.96
C ASP A 103 -15.25 -15.91 6.83
N ILE A 104 -14.00 -16.36 6.84
CA ILE A 104 -13.62 -17.78 6.80
C ILE A 104 -13.45 -18.29 8.24
N PRO A 105 -14.36 -19.14 8.76
CA PRO A 105 -14.30 -19.61 10.13
C PRO A 105 -12.98 -20.31 10.42
N LYS A 106 -12.39 -19.98 11.57
CA LYS A 106 -11.12 -20.55 12.07
C LYS A 106 -9.91 -20.28 11.18
N PHE A 107 -10.03 -19.51 10.08
CA PHE A 107 -8.86 -19.18 9.26
C PHE A 107 -7.84 -18.33 10.03
N TYR A 108 -8.33 -17.45 10.90
CA TYR A 108 -7.49 -16.66 11.79
C TYR A 108 -6.63 -17.52 12.73
N ASP A 109 -7.05 -18.74 13.08
CA ASP A 109 -6.27 -19.68 13.89
C ASP A 109 -5.02 -20.18 13.15
N GLU A 110 -4.97 -20.08 11.83
CA GLU A 110 -3.79 -20.40 11.01
C GLU A 110 -3.02 -19.13 10.62
N LEU A 111 -3.74 -18.08 10.21
CA LEU A 111 -3.13 -16.84 9.71
C LEU A 111 -2.29 -16.13 10.78
N ILE A 112 -2.82 -15.96 12.00
CA ILE A 112 -2.14 -15.18 13.03
C ILE A 112 -0.84 -15.86 13.50
N PRO A 113 -0.81 -17.17 13.78
CA PRO A 113 0.44 -17.88 14.04
C PRO A 113 1.42 -17.86 12.86
N ALA A 114 0.93 -17.98 11.62
CA ALA A 114 1.77 -17.91 10.43
C ALA A 114 2.47 -16.55 10.28
N ILE A 115 1.78 -15.45 10.60
CA ILE A 115 2.36 -14.10 10.60
C ILE A 115 3.45 -13.98 11.67
N ALA A 116 3.20 -14.46 12.89
CA ALA A 116 4.21 -14.45 13.96
C ALA A 116 5.46 -15.28 13.58
N ALA A 117 5.27 -16.48 13.02
CA ALA A 117 6.37 -17.29 12.51
C ALA A 117 7.11 -16.58 11.38
N SER A 118 6.40 -15.92 10.47
CA SER A 118 6.99 -15.15 9.37
C SER A 118 7.85 -13.98 9.86
N MET A 119 7.43 -13.30 10.94
CA MET A 119 8.23 -12.25 11.59
C MET A 119 9.55 -12.82 12.15
N ILE A 120 9.49 -13.98 12.83
CA ILE A 120 10.68 -14.65 13.37
C ILE A 120 11.64 -15.06 12.24
N ILE A 121 11.11 -15.66 11.18
CA ILE A 121 11.89 -16.06 9.99
C ILE A 121 12.53 -14.85 9.31
N THR A 122 11.81 -13.72 9.23
CA THR A 122 12.35 -12.47 8.64
C THR A 122 13.54 -11.94 9.47
N LEU A 123 13.56 -12.18 10.78
CA LEU A 123 14.64 -11.76 11.67
C LEU A 123 15.76 -12.81 11.82
N ARG A 124 15.76 -13.87 11.00
CA ARG A 124 16.74 -14.96 11.00
C ARG A 124 18.18 -14.51 11.21
N ASP A 125 18.66 -13.58 10.39
CA ASP A 125 20.07 -13.16 10.39
C ASP A 125 20.51 -12.49 11.70
N PHE A 126 19.56 -11.90 12.44
CA PHE A 126 19.80 -11.33 13.76
C PHE A 126 19.73 -12.41 14.85
N LEU A 127 18.76 -13.33 14.75
CA LEU A 127 18.57 -14.41 15.72
C LEU A 127 19.74 -15.38 15.73
N LEU A 128 20.28 -15.76 14.56
CA LEU A 128 21.43 -16.66 14.44
C LEU A 128 22.72 -16.08 15.04
N LYS A 129 22.78 -14.77 15.30
CA LYS A 129 23.93 -14.10 15.95
C LYS A 129 23.78 -14.02 17.46
N CYS A 130 22.59 -14.28 18.00
CA CYS A 130 22.34 -14.22 19.44
C CYS A 130 22.98 -15.40 20.15
N ARG A 131 23.59 -15.14 21.32
CA ARG A 131 24.26 -16.16 22.14
C ARG A 131 23.55 -16.41 23.47
N SER A 132 22.62 -15.55 23.85
CA SER A 132 21.85 -15.68 25.08
C SER A 132 20.34 -15.56 24.79
N PRO A 133 19.48 -16.17 25.64
CA PRO A 133 18.03 -16.01 25.53
C PRO A 133 17.60 -14.54 25.61
N THR A 134 18.24 -13.77 26.51
CA THR A 134 17.96 -12.34 26.70
C THR A 134 18.25 -11.52 25.43
N ASP A 135 19.33 -11.85 24.71
CA ASP A 135 19.64 -11.20 23.43
C ASP A 135 18.58 -11.52 22.37
N MET A 136 18.10 -12.77 22.31
CA MET A 136 17.05 -13.17 21.39
C MET A 136 15.74 -12.44 21.68
N GLU A 137 15.33 -12.35 22.96
CA GLU A 137 14.16 -11.57 23.38
C GLU A 137 14.31 -10.10 22.96
N ALA A 138 15.48 -9.51 23.21
CA ALA A 138 15.76 -8.13 22.84
C ALA A 138 15.69 -7.91 21.32
N VAL A 139 16.17 -8.86 20.51
CA VAL A 139 16.05 -8.80 19.05
C VAL A 139 14.58 -8.89 18.62
N LEU A 140 13.82 -9.85 19.13
CA LEU A 140 12.40 -10.01 18.78
C LEU A 140 11.55 -8.79 19.20
N HIS A 141 11.86 -8.16 20.33
CA HIS A 141 11.13 -6.97 20.77
C HIS A 141 11.57 -5.67 20.08
N LYS A 142 12.86 -5.48 19.80
CA LYS A 142 13.39 -4.20 19.29
C LYS A 142 13.55 -4.14 17.78
N ARG A 143 13.74 -5.27 17.10
CA ARG A 143 14.03 -5.32 15.66
C ARG A 143 12.81 -5.63 14.81
N THR A 144 11.66 -5.95 15.39
CA THR A 144 10.40 -6.18 14.64
C THR A 144 9.94 -4.95 13.87
N ASN A 145 10.29 -3.75 14.32
CA ASN A 145 9.99 -2.50 13.63
C ASN A 145 10.77 -2.29 12.31
N ILE A 146 11.83 -3.06 12.03
CA ILE A 146 12.59 -2.94 10.77
C ILE A 146 11.96 -3.78 9.65
N ILE A 147 11.02 -4.67 10.00
CA ILE A 147 10.35 -5.54 9.04
C ILE A 147 9.55 -4.67 8.08
N ILE A 148 9.80 -4.82 6.78
CA ILE A 148 9.03 -4.16 5.72
C ILE A 148 7.99 -5.12 5.15
N THR A 149 6.89 -4.57 4.65
CA THR A 149 5.75 -5.33 4.11
C THR A 149 6.16 -6.36 3.05
N ARG A 150 7.06 -5.99 2.13
CA ARG A 150 7.54 -6.89 1.07
C ARG A 150 8.27 -8.12 1.60
N GLN A 151 9.04 -7.99 2.68
CA GLN A 151 9.74 -9.13 3.29
C GLN A 151 8.72 -10.08 3.93
N LEU A 152 7.79 -9.54 4.70
CA LEU A 152 6.74 -10.31 5.35
C LEU A 152 5.87 -11.05 4.32
N GLN A 153 5.44 -10.34 3.26
CA GLN A 153 4.72 -10.93 2.13
C GLN A 153 5.51 -12.04 1.45
N SER A 154 6.81 -11.83 1.18
CA SER A 154 7.65 -12.84 0.54
C SER A 154 7.69 -14.15 1.33
N VAL A 155 7.81 -14.08 2.66
CA VAL A 155 7.80 -15.26 3.54
C VAL A 155 6.42 -15.92 3.53
N ILE A 156 5.34 -15.15 3.65
CA ILE A 156 3.95 -15.66 3.64
C ILE A 156 3.65 -16.37 2.31
N VAL A 157 3.92 -15.71 1.18
CA VAL A 157 3.67 -16.25 -0.16
C VAL A 157 4.47 -17.53 -0.39
N ARG A 158 5.72 -17.57 0.06
CA ARG A 158 6.61 -18.71 -0.18
C ARG A 158 6.22 -19.94 0.63
N PHE A 159 5.85 -19.78 1.90
CA PHE A 159 5.73 -20.91 2.82
C PHE A 159 4.29 -21.23 3.25
N PHE A 160 3.40 -20.23 3.31
CA PHE A 160 2.08 -20.40 3.90
C PHE A 160 0.94 -20.35 2.87
N LEU A 161 1.10 -19.55 1.81
CA LEU A 161 0.07 -19.38 0.78
C LEU A 161 -0.36 -20.70 0.10
N PRO A 162 0.54 -21.67 -0.20
CA PRO A 162 0.10 -22.96 -0.75
C PRO A 162 -0.86 -23.71 0.19
N ASP A 163 -0.56 -23.75 1.50
CA ASP A 163 -1.43 -24.41 2.47
C ASP A 163 -2.75 -23.66 2.64
N PHE A 164 -2.70 -22.32 2.69
CA PHE A 164 -3.90 -21.49 2.76
C PHE A 164 -4.80 -21.71 1.54
N ARG A 165 -4.25 -21.74 0.33
CA ARG A 165 -5.01 -22.04 -0.90
C ARG A 165 -5.62 -23.43 -0.85
N ASN A 166 -4.87 -24.43 -0.40
CA ASN A 166 -5.37 -25.80 -0.26
C ASN A 166 -6.49 -25.92 0.78
N ARG A 167 -6.49 -25.08 1.82
CA ARG A 167 -7.57 -25.07 2.82
C ARG A 167 -8.78 -24.32 2.33
N MET A 168 -8.61 -23.17 1.69
CA MET A 168 -9.69 -22.41 1.08
C MET A 168 -10.39 -23.20 -0.04
N SER A 169 -9.67 -24.04 -0.77
CA SER A 169 -10.28 -24.91 -1.79
C SER A 169 -11.03 -26.12 -1.22
N LYS A 170 -10.68 -26.54 0.00
CA LYS A 170 -11.30 -27.68 0.71
C LYS A 170 -12.43 -27.27 1.64
N SER A 171 -12.47 -26.02 2.08
CA SER A 171 -13.54 -25.53 2.94
C SER A 171 -14.87 -25.57 2.17
N ASP A 172 -15.94 -26.03 2.82
CA ASP A 172 -17.31 -26.03 2.27
C ASP A 172 -17.85 -24.62 1.95
N PHE A 173 -17.07 -23.59 2.25
CA PHE A 173 -17.24 -22.26 1.71
C PHE A 173 -17.06 -22.37 0.21
N GLY A 174 -18.19 -22.30 -0.52
CA GLY A 174 -18.22 -22.31 -1.97
C GLY A 174 -17.16 -21.38 -2.58
N PRO A 175 -16.81 -21.58 -3.86
CA PRO A 175 -15.62 -20.98 -4.48
C PRO A 175 -15.48 -19.51 -4.08
N VAL A 176 -14.39 -19.18 -3.37
CA VAL A 176 -14.07 -17.80 -2.98
C VAL A 176 -14.06 -16.98 -4.28
N ILE A 177 -15.10 -16.19 -4.49
CA ILE A 177 -15.22 -15.35 -5.67
C ILE A 177 -14.27 -14.20 -5.42
N ASP A 178 -13.08 -14.27 -5.99
CA ASP A 178 -12.16 -13.15 -6.01
C ASP A 178 -12.84 -11.99 -6.77
N PRO A 179 -13.17 -10.86 -6.11
CA PRO A 179 -13.82 -9.73 -6.77
C PRO A 179 -12.92 -9.07 -7.82
N THR A 180 -11.62 -9.38 -7.84
CA THR A 180 -10.66 -8.90 -8.84
C THR A 180 -10.51 -9.84 -10.04
N GLU A 181 -10.90 -11.12 -9.94
CA GLU A 181 -10.93 -12.05 -11.06
C GLU A 181 -12.16 -11.85 -11.96
N GLY A 182 -12.42 -10.62 -12.42
CA GLY A 182 -13.10 -10.28 -13.68
C GLY A 182 -14.41 -10.99 -14.10
N ARG A 183 -15.05 -11.82 -13.28
CA ARG A 183 -16.32 -12.44 -13.59
C ARG A 183 -17.37 -11.36 -13.44
N GLN A 184 -17.91 -10.95 -14.58
CA GLN A 184 -19.01 -10.01 -14.69
C GLN A 184 -20.10 -10.40 -13.67
N TRP A 185 -20.44 -9.47 -12.79
CA TRP A 185 -21.40 -9.60 -11.69
C TRP A 185 -22.84 -9.71 -12.22
N THR A 186 -23.13 -10.62 -13.14
CA THR A 186 -24.47 -10.74 -13.75
C THR A 186 -25.43 -11.62 -12.95
N GLY A 187 -24.98 -12.24 -11.86
CA GLY A 187 -25.75 -13.24 -11.11
C GLY A 187 -26.38 -12.76 -9.79
N PHE A 188 -25.96 -11.64 -9.21
CA PHE A 188 -26.37 -11.28 -7.84
C PHE A 188 -27.81 -10.74 -7.71
N ASN A 189 -28.45 -10.37 -8.83
CA ASN A 189 -29.84 -9.88 -8.86
C ASN A 189 -30.86 -10.96 -9.29
N ARG A 190 -30.54 -12.25 -9.18
CA ARG A 190 -31.51 -13.31 -9.45
C ARG A 190 -31.91 -13.99 -8.14
N ASP A 191 -33.04 -13.55 -7.58
CA ASP A 191 -33.77 -14.21 -6.48
C ASP A 191 -34.28 -15.63 -6.82
N HIS A 192 -33.84 -16.21 -7.94
CA HIS A 192 -34.15 -17.57 -8.34
C HIS A 192 -32.85 -18.31 -8.58
N VAL A 193 -32.48 -19.16 -7.62
CA VAL A 193 -31.51 -20.24 -7.84
C VAL A 193 -32.12 -21.13 -8.94
N PRO A 194 -31.54 -21.21 -10.14
CA PRO A 194 -32.08 -22.11 -11.17
C PRO A 194 -32.01 -23.54 -10.62
N PRO A 195 -33.07 -24.36 -10.85
CA PRO A 195 -33.04 -25.75 -10.43
C PRO A 195 -31.82 -26.42 -11.03
N VAL A 196 -31.19 -27.31 -10.25
CA VAL A 196 -29.98 -28.04 -10.60
C VAL A 196 -30.27 -28.88 -11.85
N ALA A 197 -30.11 -28.27 -13.01
CA ALA A 197 -30.05 -28.96 -14.28
C ALA A 197 -28.72 -29.69 -14.31
N ASN A 198 -28.80 -31.00 -14.55
CA ASN A 198 -27.69 -31.93 -14.73
C ASN A 198 -26.46 -31.22 -15.33
N ARG A 199 -25.43 -31.04 -14.50
CA ARG A 199 -24.15 -30.47 -14.94
C ARG A 199 -23.62 -31.34 -16.09
N PRO A 200 -23.43 -30.80 -17.30
CA PRO A 200 -22.69 -31.52 -18.33
C PRO A 200 -21.27 -31.79 -17.83
N ASP A 201 -20.75 -32.94 -18.23
CA ASP A 201 -19.51 -33.56 -17.80
C ASP A 201 -18.31 -32.57 -17.80
N GLN A 202 -17.84 -32.16 -16.62
CA GLN A 202 -16.78 -31.16 -16.42
C GLN A 202 -15.45 -31.51 -17.12
N ARG A 203 -15.27 -32.77 -17.50
CA ARG A 203 -14.09 -33.27 -18.21
C ARG A 203 -13.89 -32.63 -19.59
N PHE A 204 -14.96 -32.22 -20.27
CA PHE A 204 -14.82 -31.54 -21.57
C PHE A 204 -14.35 -30.09 -21.41
N THR A 205 -14.84 -29.38 -20.39
CA THR A 205 -14.47 -27.98 -20.17
C THR A 205 -13.03 -27.77 -19.72
N ASP A 206 -12.43 -28.74 -19.02
CA ASP A 206 -11.03 -28.63 -18.57
C ASP A 206 -10.04 -28.87 -19.72
N ARG A 207 -10.40 -29.71 -20.69
CA ARG A 207 -9.59 -29.97 -21.88
C ARG A 207 -9.55 -28.76 -22.81
N GLU A 208 -10.69 -28.11 -23.04
CA GLU A 208 -10.76 -26.86 -23.81
C GLU A 208 -9.98 -25.73 -23.13
N LYS A 209 -10.06 -25.62 -21.80
CA LYS A 209 -9.26 -24.65 -21.05
C LYS A 209 -7.76 -24.92 -21.16
N GLN A 210 -7.32 -26.17 -21.07
CA GLN A 210 -5.91 -26.52 -21.26
C GLN A 210 -5.42 -26.14 -22.66
N GLU A 211 -6.20 -26.43 -23.70
CA GLU A 211 -5.87 -26.06 -25.07
C GLU A 211 -5.80 -24.52 -25.24
N GLN A 212 -6.72 -23.78 -24.64
CA GLN A 212 -6.68 -22.31 -24.64
C GLN A 212 -5.45 -21.76 -23.92
N THR A 213 -5.08 -22.33 -22.75
CA THR A 213 -3.89 -21.90 -22.01
C THR A 213 -2.60 -22.14 -22.80
N LEU A 214 -2.48 -23.30 -23.46
CA LEU A 214 -1.33 -23.61 -24.32
C LEU A 214 -1.22 -22.66 -25.52
N LEU A 215 -2.36 -22.27 -26.11
CA LEU A 215 -2.38 -21.37 -27.25
C LEU A 215 -1.99 -19.94 -26.86
N LEU A 216 -2.45 -19.48 -25.69
CA LEU A 216 -2.04 -18.18 -25.11
C LEU A 216 -0.56 -18.18 -24.74
N GLU A 217 -0.07 -19.25 -24.12
CA GLU A 217 1.35 -19.37 -23.77
C GLU A 217 2.25 -19.35 -25.01
N LYS A 218 1.83 -20.03 -26.08
CA LYS A 218 2.53 -20.00 -27.38
C LYS A 218 2.59 -18.58 -27.96
N ARG A 219 1.48 -17.84 -27.97
CA ARG A 219 1.45 -16.44 -28.43
C ARG A 219 2.37 -15.55 -27.61
N LEU A 220 2.42 -15.75 -26.29
CA LEU A 220 3.24 -14.95 -25.39
C LEU A 220 4.74 -15.20 -25.62
N ARG A 221 5.13 -16.46 -25.88
CA ARG A 221 6.52 -16.79 -26.28
C ARG A 221 6.89 -16.18 -27.63
N GLU A 222 5.99 -16.20 -28.62
CA GLU A 222 6.22 -15.57 -29.93
C GLU A 222 6.38 -14.05 -29.80
N GLU A 223 5.58 -13.39 -28.95
CA GLU A 223 5.71 -11.95 -28.70
C GLU A 223 7.04 -11.61 -28.00
N MET A 224 7.43 -12.39 -27.00
CA MET A 224 8.70 -12.23 -26.28
C MET A 224 9.90 -12.40 -27.22
N ALA A 225 9.89 -13.43 -28.07
CA ALA A 225 10.93 -13.66 -29.07
C ALA A 225 11.03 -12.48 -30.04
N LYS A 226 9.89 -11.93 -30.48
CA LYS A 226 9.85 -10.76 -31.36
C LYS A 226 10.36 -9.48 -30.69
N ARG A 227 10.10 -9.31 -29.39
CA ARG A 227 10.65 -8.18 -28.61
C ARG A 227 12.16 -8.30 -28.46
N GLU A 228 12.66 -9.50 -28.18
CA GLU A 228 14.10 -9.75 -28.04
C GLU A 228 14.84 -9.51 -29.37
N GLU A 229 14.28 -9.95 -30.50
CA GLU A 229 14.85 -9.69 -31.82
C GLU A 229 14.89 -8.19 -32.15
N ASN A 230 13.81 -7.46 -31.84
CA ASN A 230 13.76 -6.01 -32.00
C ASN A 230 14.77 -5.29 -31.09
N GLU A 231 14.94 -5.74 -29.85
CA GLU A 231 15.90 -5.17 -28.92
C GLU A 231 17.34 -5.40 -29.39
N ARG A 232 17.66 -6.61 -29.88
CA ARG A 232 18.97 -6.90 -30.50
C ARG A 232 19.20 -6.06 -31.75
N ALA A 233 18.19 -5.85 -32.58
CA ALA A 233 18.29 -5.01 -33.77
C ALA A 233 18.49 -3.52 -33.42
N LEU A 234 17.84 -3.04 -32.37
CA LEU A 234 18.05 -1.67 -31.85
C LEU A 234 19.44 -1.52 -31.24
N GLN A 235 19.90 -2.50 -30.46
CA GLN A 235 21.23 -2.48 -29.87
C GLN A 235 22.32 -2.49 -30.95
N ALA A 236 22.18 -3.31 -31.99
CA ALA A 236 23.11 -3.33 -33.11
C ALA A 236 23.19 -1.96 -33.84
N LYS A 237 22.06 -1.24 -33.96
CA LYS A 237 22.04 0.13 -34.51
C LYS A 237 22.75 1.12 -33.60
N ILE A 238 22.57 1.02 -32.29
CA ILE A 238 23.28 1.87 -31.32
C ILE A 238 24.79 1.64 -31.43
N ASP A 239 25.22 0.38 -31.45
CA ASP A 239 26.64 0.02 -31.54
C ASP A 239 27.27 0.45 -32.89
N GLN A 240 26.48 0.47 -33.96
CA GLN A 240 26.91 1.01 -35.26
C GLN A 240 27.09 2.53 -35.21
N LEU A 241 26.10 3.25 -34.67
CA LEU A 241 26.16 4.71 -34.54
C LEU A 241 27.32 5.17 -33.64
N GLN A 242 27.62 4.42 -32.57
CA GLN A 242 28.76 4.69 -31.72
C GLN A 242 30.09 4.54 -32.47
N ARG A 243 30.25 3.49 -33.29
CA ARG A 243 31.44 3.30 -34.13
C ARG A 243 31.59 4.40 -35.19
N ASP A 244 30.48 4.84 -35.79
CA ASP A 244 30.50 5.93 -36.76
C ASP A 244 30.85 7.28 -36.11
N MET A 245 30.35 7.54 -34.90
CA MET A 245 30.75 8.71 -34.10
C MET A 245 32.25 8.70 -33.76
N GLU A 246 32.81 7.55 -33.37
CA GLU A 246 34.23 7.42 -33.11
C GLU A 246 35.06 7.68 -34.37
N ARG A 247 34.65 7.14 -35.53
CA ARG A 247 35.30 7.40 -36.82
C ARG A 247 35.28 8.88 -37.19
N MET A 248 34.16 9.57 -36.97
CA MET A 248 34.07 11.02 -37.21
C MET A 248 34.98 11.82 -36.27
N LYS A 249 35.13 11.38 -35.01
CA LYS A 249 36.02 12.02 -34.04
C LYS A 249 37.50 11.90 -34.46
N TYR A 250 37.91 10.76 -35.02
CA TYR A 250 39.28 10.58 -35.53
C TYR A 250 39.57 11.34 -36.83
N ASN A 251 38.54 11.58 -37.66
CA ASN A 251 38.67 12.35 -38.90
C ASN A 251 38.57 13.88 -38.71
N GLN A 252 38.25 14.36 -37.50
CA GLN A 252 38.45 15.77 -37.16
C GLN A 252 39.95 16.04 -36.99
N VAL A 253 40.57 16.48 -38.08
CA VAL A 253 41.93 17.02 -38.09
C VAL A 253 42.02 18.11 -37.01
N PRO A 254 42.96 18.04 -36.07
CA PRO A 254 43.18 19.11 -35.12
C PRO A 254 43.60 20.36 -35.89
N VAL A 255 42.67 21.31 -36.02
CA VAL A 255 42.99 22.66 -36.48
C VAL A 255 43.90 23.25 -35.41
N LEU A 256 45.18 23.39 -35.76
CA LEU A 256 46.19 24.04 -34.92
C LEU A 256 45.67 25.41 -34.46
N PRO A 257 45.87 25.77 -33.18
CA PRO A 257 45.57 27.12 -32.72
C PRO A 257 46.58 28.09 -33.34
N THR A 258 46.18 28.77 -34.41
CA THR A 258 46.90 29.96 -34.89
C THR A 258 46.68 31.07 -33.87
N VAL A 259 47.71 31.27 -33.05
CA VAL A 259 47.87 32.38 -32.13
C VAL A 259 47.84 33.68 -32.95
N GLN A 260 46.84 34.53 -32.71
CA GLN A 260 46.94 35.95 -32.97
C GLN A 260 46.74 36.74 -31.67
N PRO A 261 47.63 37.69 -31.34
CA PRO A 261 47.40 38.64 -30.27
C PRO A 261 46.58 39.81 -30.81
N VAL A 262 45.30 39.90 -30.44
CA VAL A 262 44.50 41.09 -30.67
C VAL A 262 44.10 41.67 -29.32
N GLN A 263 44.74 42.79 -29.00
CA GLN A 263 44.38 43.71 -27.94
C GLN A 263 42.98 44.26 -28.21
N THR A 264 42.01 44.03 -27.32
CA THR A 264 40.85 44.93 -27.24
C THR A 264 40.22 44.93 -25.85
N ILE A 265 40.48 46.01 -25.13
CA ILE A 265 39.54 46.85 -24.36
C ILE A 265 38.59 46.12 -23.39
N TYR A 266 38.84 46.40 -22.10
CA TYR A 266 37.91 46.22 -20.99
C TYR A 266 36.60 46.98 -21.24
N GLU A 267 35.48 46.27 -21.25
CA GLU A 267 34.18 46.83 -20.85
C GLU A 267 33.49 45.87 -19.87
N PRO A 268 33.04 46.35 -18.69
CA PRO A 268 32.30 45.53 -17.75
C PRO A 268 30.84 45.39 -18.18
N VAL A 269 30.40 44.17 -18.49
CA VAL A 269 28.98 43.87 -18.67
C VAL A 269 28.31 43.84 -17.30
N THR A 270 27.65 44.95 -16.97
CA THR A 270 26.63 45.04 -15.94
C THR A 270 25.50 44.05 -16.22
N ILE A 271 25.30 43.09 -15.31
CA ILE A 271 24.12 42.23 -15.29
C ILE A 271 22.93 43.08 -14.82
N VAL A 272 22.08 43.46 -15.77
CA VAL A 272 20.77 44.06 -15.52
C VAL A 272 19.89 42.99 -14.87
N THR A 273 19.69 43.12 -13.56
CA THR A 273 18.67 42.37 -12.82
C THR A 273 17.33 43.08 -13.05
N THR A 274 16.49 42.54 -13.94
CA THR A 274 15.10 42.96 -14.07
C THR A 274 14.32 42.55 -12.82
N ARG A 275 14.26 43.45 -11.84
CA ARG A 275 13.29 43.40 -10.74
C ARG A 275 11.90 43.67 -11.31
N LEU A 276 11.04 42.64 -11.30
CA LEU A 276 9.60 42.78 -11.49
C LEU A 276 9.02 43.65 -10.36
N GLN A 277 8.35 44.73 -10.77
CA GLN A 277 7.59 45.64 -9.93
C GLN A 277 6.44 44.91 -9.21
N THR A 278 6.33 45.15 -7.92
CA THR A 278 5.13 44.88 -7.13
C THR A 278 4.01 45.86 -7.49
N PRO A 279 2.74 45.42 -7.56
CA PRO A 279 1.61 46.32 -7.85
C PRO A 279 1.32 47.26 -6.67
N PRO A 280 0.78 48.47 -6.92
CA PRO A 280 0.56 49.47 -5.89
C PRO A 280 -0.59 49.12 -4.94
N GLU A 281 -0.37 49.45 -3.67
CA GLU A 281 -1.36 49.39 -2.58
C GLU A 281 -2.60 50.22 -2.92
N ARG A 282 -3.77 49.59 -2.82
CA ARG A 282 -5.05 50.28 -2.84
C ARG A 282 -5.30 50.88 -1.46
N TYR A 283 -5.30 52.21 -1.41
CA TYR A 283 -5.83 52.99 -0.29
C TYR A 283 -7.32 52.64 -0.09
N ILE A 284 -7.66 52.11 1.08
CA ILE A 284 -9.05 52.03 1.53
C ILE A 284 -9.34 53.30 2.33
N VAL A 285 -10.28 54.07 1.78
CA VAL A 285 -10.85 55.29 2.35
C VAL A 285 -11.60 54.94 3.64
N ASN A 286 -11.28 55.66 4.71
CA ASN A 286 -12.03 55.63 5.97
C ASN A 286 -13.39 56.29 5.75
N GLU A 287 -14.46 55.50 5.79
CA GLU A 287 -15.83 56.01 5.85
C GLU A 287 -16.43 55.71 7.23
N THR A 288 -16.50 56.75 8.04
CA THR A 288 -17.21 56.82 9.32
C THR A 288 -18.71 56.67 9.12
N ARG A 289 -19.34 55.64 9.73
CA ARG A 289 -20.75 55.67 10.18
C ARG A 289 -21.13 54.49 11.09
N PRO A 290 -22.29 54.52 11.77
CA PRO A 290 -22.38 54.71 13.22
C PRO A 290 -22.73 53.44 14.00
N ARG A 291 -22.60 53.53 15.33
CA ARG A 291 -22.96 52.51 16.33
C ARG A 291 -24.38 51.97 16.16
N PRO A 292 -24.57 50.67 16.41
CA PRO A 292 -25.78 50.17 17.05
C PRO A 292 -25.48 49.40 18.34
N ILE A 293 -26.07 49.90 19.42
CA ILE A 293 -26.80 49.20 20.49
C ILE A 293 -26.28 47.80 20.88
N THR A 294 -25.74 47.76 22.10
CA THR A 294 -25.47 46.59 22.93
C THR A 294 -26.63 45.60 23.04
N PRO A 295 -26.33 44.29 22.98
CA PRO A 295 -27.03 43.30 23.79
C PRO A 295 -26.07 42.59 24.78
N VAL A 296 -26.46 42.69 26.05
CA VAL A 296 -26.31 41.74 27.17
C VAL A 296 -25.05 40.86 27.20
N LYS A 297 -24.23 41.09 28.24
CA LYS A 297 -23.18 40.18 28.74
C LYS A 297 -23.75 38.77 28.94
N GLU A 298 -23.38 37.84 28.07
CA GLU A 298 -23.43 36.41 28.42
C GLU A 298 -22.33 36.10 29.43
N ILE A 299 -22.76 35.54 30.55
CA ILE A 299 -21.92 35.00 31.63
C ILE A 299 -20.95 33.98 31.01
N PRO A 300 -19.65 34.00 31.36
CA PRO A 300 -18.72 32.99 30.86
C PRO A 300 -19.19 31.61 31.34
N LYS A 301 -19.72 30.79 30.43
CA LYS A 301 -19.85 29.35 30.67
C LYS A 301 -18.43 28.83 30.86
N GLN A 302 -18.03 28.64 32.11
CA GLN A 302 -16.84 27.90 32.48
C GLN A 302 -16.89 26.57 31.72
N LYS A 303 -15.96 26.39 30.78
CA LYS A 303 -15.69 25.06 30.23
C LYS A 303 -15.37 24.17 31.42
N PRO A 304 -16.03 23.00 31.55
CA PRO A 304 -15.65 22.06 32.59
C PRO A 304 -14.14 21.80 32.47
N PRO A 305 -13.40 21.68 33.59
CA PRO A 305 -11.98 21.39 33.55
C PRO A 305 -11.81 20.12 32.72
N GLN A 306 -11.29 20.28 31.50
CA GLN A 306 -10.88 19.15 30.69
C GLN A 306 -9.75 18.50 31.48
N GLY A 307 -10.09 17.41 32.17
CA GLY A 307 -9.11 16.53 32.76
C GLY A 307 -8.22 16.05 31.62
N ASN A 308 -7.05 16.69 31.48
CA ASN A 308 -5.98 16.25 30.60
C ASN A 308 -5.48 14.92 31.18
N THR A 309 -6.18 13.84 30.83
CA THR A 309 -5.62 12.52 31.04
C THR A 309 -4.42 12.40 30.10
N PRO A 310 -3.28 11.88 30.56
CA PRO A 310 -2.07 11.74 29.74
C PRO A 310 -2.32 10.94 28.46
N ILE A 311 -3.35 10.10 28.44
CA ILE A 311 -3.84 9.36 27.27
C ILE A 311 -4.40 10.32 26.20
N HIS A 312 -5.18 11.33 26.58
CA HIS A 312 -5.75 12.28 25.63
C HIS A 312 -4.67 13.17 24.98
N ASP A 313 -3.61 13.51 25.71
CA ASP A 313 -2.47 14.24 25.17
C ASP A 313 -1.63 13.37 24.22
N LEU A 314 -1.47 12.08 24.54
CA LEU A 314 -0.81 11.12 23.64
C LEU A 314 -1.59 10.95 22.33
N LEU A 315 -2.91 10.73 22.41
CA LEU A 315 -3.77 10.61 21.24
C LEU A 315 -3.77 11.89 20.39
N ARG A 316 -3.76 13.07 21.03
CA ARG A 316 -3.64 14.35 20.33
C ARG A 316 -2.29 14.46 19.59
N LYS A 317 -1.19 14.07 20.22
CA LYS A 317 0.15 14.04 19.58
C LYS A 317 0.22 13.06 18.42
N ILE A 318 -0.36 11.87 18.55
CA ILE A 318 -0.42 10.89 17.47
C ILE A 318 -1.22 11.45 16.30
N ALA A 319 -2.41 12.01 16.56
CA ALA A 319 -3.25 12.62 15.52
C ALA A 319 -2.54 13.78 14.80
N GLN A 320 -1.85 14.65 15.54
CA GLN A 320 -1.03 15.73 14.98
C GLN A 320 0.12 15.20 14.13
N THR A 321 0.76 14.11 14.54
CA THR A 321 1.85 13.46 13.80
C THR A 321 1.33 12.83 12.50
N CYS A 322 0.20 12.12 12.55
CA CYS A 322 -0.45 11.60 11.35
C CYS A 322 -0.85 12.71 10.37
N ASN A 323 -1.42 13.83 10.87
CA ASN A 323 -1.73 14.98 10.02
C ASN A 323 -0.48 15.62 9.42
N ARG A 324 0.60 15.74 10.20
CA ARG A 324 1.89 16.24 9.72
C ARG A 324 2.50 15.34 8.65
N VAL A 325 2.39 14.04 8.78
CA VAL A 325 2.89 13.08 7.78
C VAL A 325 2.02 13.10 6.53
N ALA A 326 0.70 13.15 6.68
CA ALA A 326 -0.24 13.14 5.55
C ALA A 326 -0.25 14.44 4.74
N HIS A 327 -0.11 15.58 5.41
CA HIS A 327 -0.22 16.89 4.78
C HIS A 327 1.12 17.65 4.68
N GLY A 328 2.21 17.09 5.19
CA GLY A 328 3.47 17.80 5.37
C GLY A 328 3.42 18.81 6.51
N GLU A 329 4.52 19.53 6.74
CA GLU A 329 4.59 20.59 7.76
C GLU A 329 4.99 21.94 7.17
N GLY A 330 4.45 23.02 7.73
CA GLY A 330 4.80 24.40 7.37
C GLY A 330 4.48 24.77 5.92
N LYS A 331 5.45 25.38 5.23
CA LYS A 331 5.30 25.90 3.86
C LYS A 331 4.94 24.81 2.85
N ASN A 332 5.43 23.59 3.05
CA ASN A 332 5.15 22.46 2.16
C ASN A 332 3.69 22.03 2.22
N ALA A 333 3.07 22.08 3.42
CA ALA A 333 1.66 21.76 3.57
C ALA A 333 0.74 22.79 2.90
N ILE A 334 1.11 24.06 2.98
CA ILE A 334 0.39 25.14 2.29
C ILE A 334 0.49 24.95 0.78
N ALA A 335 1.70 24.71 0.26
CA ALA A 335 1.92 24.46 -1.16
C ALA A 335 1.16 23.22 -1.66
N LEU A 336 1.19 22.11 -0.92
CA LEU A 336 0.47 20.89 -1.29
C LEU A 336 -1.06 21.07 -1.24
N ASN A 337 -1.56 21.81 -0.27
CA ASN A 337 -2.99 22.14 -0.19
C ASN A 337 -3.42 23.09 -1.32
N GLU A 338 -2.60 24.06 -1.69
CA GLU A 338 -2.86 24.93 -2.84
C GLU A 338 -2.84 24.16 -4.15
N GLN A 339 -1.85 23.28 -4.33
CA GLN A 339 -1.77 22.39 -5.49
C GLN A 339 -3.01 21.49 -5.57
N THR A 340 -3.38 20.84 -4.46
CA THR A 340 -4.57 19.97 -4.40
C THR A 340 -5.85 20.75 -4.72
N LYS A 341 -6.01 21.97 -4.20
CA LYS A 341 -7.15 22.85 -4.54
C LYS A 341 -7.16 23.20 -6.03
N ASN A 342 -6.00 23.45 -6.62
CA ASN A 342 -5.88 23.75 -8.04
C ASN A 342 -6.25 22.52 -8.89
N ASP A 343 -5.75 21.33 -8.53
CA ASP A 343 -6.04 20.08 -9.22
C ASP A 343 -7.54 19.73 -9.16
N ILE A 344 -8.18 19.90 -7.99
CA ILE A 344 -9.63 19.75 -7.85
C ILE A 344 -10.38 20.75 -8.73
N ARG A 345 -9.91 22.00 -8.83
CA ARG A 345 -10.52 23.03 -9.66
C ARG A 345 -10.44 22.68 -11.15
N ILE A 346 -9.27 22.21 -11.60
CA ILE A 346 -9.03 21.76 -12.96
C ILE A 346 -9.92 20.55 -13.28
N HIS A 347 -9.96 19.56 -12.39
CA HIS A 347 -10.79 18.37 -12.58
C HIS A 347 -12.29 18.71 -12.67
N LYS A 348 -12.79 19.59 -11.80
CA LYS A 348 -14.19 20.08 -11.88
C LYS A 348 -14.47 20.77 -13.22
N LEU A 349 -13.50 21.51 -13.74
CA LEU A 349 -13.63 22.22 -15.01
C LEU A 349 -13.60 21.25 -16.19
N ASP A 350 -12.75 20.22 -16.17
CA ASP A 350 -12.75 19.14 -17.16
C ASP A 350 -14.07 18.38 -17.21
N LEU A 351 -14.64 18.11 -16.03
CA LEU A 351 -15.91 17.40 -15.91
C LEU A 351 -17.06 18.23 -16.52
N LYS A 352 -17.10 19.53 -16.23
CA LYS A 352 -18.06 20.47 -16.88
C LYS A 352 -17.86 20.58 -18.39
N MET A 353 -16.62 20.55 -18.87
CA MET A 353 -16.36 20.55 -20.30
C MET A 353 -16.73 19.21 -20.95
N ALA A 354 -16.55 18.08 -20.25
CA ALA A 354 -16.92 16.75 -20.74
C ALA A 354 -18.44 16.62 -20.82
N GLU A 355 -19.14 17.10 -19.79
CA GLU A 355 -20.59 17.24 -19.75
C GLU A 355 -21.11 18.03 -20.95
N ARG A 356 -20.56 19.22 -21.24
CA ARG A 356 -20.93 20.00 -22.43
C ARG A 356 -20.60 19.28 -23.74
N GLN A 357 -19.50 18.53 -23.81
CA GLN A 357 -19.10 17.82 -25.02
C GLN A 357 -20.01 16.62 -25.32
N VAL A 358 -20.43 15.90 -24.29
CA VAL A 358 -21.24 14.68 -24.39
C VAL A 358 -22.73 14.99 -24.52
N ILE A 359 -23.23 15.91 -23.70
CA ILE A 359 -24.66 16.22 -23.59
C ILE A 359 -25.04 17.45 -24.42
N GLY A 360 -24.06 18.27 -24.84
CA GLY A 360 -24.28 19.51 -25.58
C GLY A 360 -24.64 20.71 -24.71
N ARG A 361 -24.85 20.52 -23.39
CA ARG A 361 -25.15 21.58 -22.41
C ARG A 361 -24.68 21.19 -21.01
N THR A 362 -24.70 22.14 -20.09
CA THR A 362 -24.48 21.87 -18.65
C THR A 362 -25.82 21.52 -18.01
N LEU A 363 -25.88 20.38 -17.34
CA LEU A 363 -27.03 19.89 -16.57
C LEU A 363 -27.25 20.74 -15.33
N LYS A 364 -28.50 20.78 -14.88
CA LYS A 364 -28.86 21.34 -13.57
C LYS A 364 -28.61 20.32 -12.45
N VAL A 365 -28.60 20.79 -11.20
CA VAL A 365 -28.18 20.02 -10.02
C VAL A 365 -28.97 18.72 -9.81
N ASP A 366 -30.20 18.61 -10.31
CA ASP A 366 -31.05 17.43 -10.15
C ASP A 366 -31.38 16.71 -11.47
N GLU A 367 -30.96 17.29 -12.60
CA GLU A 367 -31.33 16.80 -13.92
C GLU A 367 -30.61 15.50 -14.30
N TRP A 368 -29.42 15.27 -13.71
CA TRP A 368 -28.75 13.99 -13.86
C TRP A 368 -29.60 12.86 -13.29
N ASP A 369 -30.23 13.07 -12.13
CA ASP A 369 -30.99 12.04 -11.43
C ASP A 369 -32.31 11.69 -12.13
N ASP A 370 -32.87 12.61 -12.90
CA ASP A 370 -34.07 12.39 -13.71
C ASP A 370 -33.80 11.62 -15.02
N LEU A 371 -32.53 11.44 -15.42
CA LEU A 371 -32.20 10.71 -16.64
C LEU A 371 -32.51 9.20 -16.51
N PRO A 372 -33.01 8.55 -17.58
CA PRO A 372 -33.17 7.10 -17.62
C PRO A 372 -31.85 6.38 -17.32
N PRO A 373 -31.86 5.27 -16.56
CA PRO A 373 -30.64 4.58 -16.12
C PRO A 373 -29.73 4.15 -17.28
N ALA A 374 -30.32 3.73 -18.41
CA ALA A 374 -29.57 3.38 -19.62
C ALA A 374 -28.81 4.57 -20.21
N GLN A 375 -29.38 5.79 -20.16
CA GLN A 375 -28.70 7.00 -20.66
C GLN A 375 -27.63 7.48 -19.69
N LYS A 376 -27.87 7.38 -18.37
CA LYS A 376 -26.87 7.69 -17.33
C LYS A 376 -25.58 6.90 -17.53
N GLU A 377 -25.70 5.60 -17.82
CA GLU A 377 -24.54 4.74 -18.04
C GLU A 377 -23.75 5.16 -19.29
N VAL A 378 -24.44 5.37 -20.42
CA VAL A 378 -23.81 5.80 -21.67
C VAL A 378 -23.11 7.15 -21.52
N TYR A 379 -23.79 8.15 -20.94
CA TYR A 379 -23.20 9.48 -20.72
C TYR A 379 -22.06 9.46 -19.71
N SER A 380 -22.16 8.66 -18.65
CA SER A 380 -21.09 8.51 -17.67
C SER A 380 -19.82 7.93 -18.31
N GLN A 381 -19.95 6.89 -19.13
CA GLN A 381 -18.83 6.31 -19.87
C GLN A 381 -18.21 7.30 -20.85
N GLN A 382 -19.03 8.01 -21.64
CA GLN A 382 -18.56 9.02 -22.59
C GLN A 382 -17.88 10.22 -21.90
N MET A 383 -18.42 10.67 -20.76
CA MET A 383 -17.80 11.73 -19.97
C MET A 383 -16.46 11.29 -19.38
N LEU A 384 -16.37 10.07 -18.86
CA LEU A 384 -15.13 9.52 -18.32
C LEU A 384 -14.04 9.42 -19.39
N GLU A 385 -14.40 8.97 -20.60
CA GLU A 385 -13.48 8.91 -21.73
C GLU A 385 -12.99 10.32 -22.12
N ALA A 386 -13.89 11.29 -22.23
CA ALA A 386 -13.53 12.68 -22.53
C ALA A 386 -12.61 13.30 -21.47
N VAL A 387 -12.86 13.04 -20.18
CA VAL A 387 -11.98 13.48 -19.08
C VAL A 387 -10.62 12.80 -19.19
N LYS A 388 -10.57 11.49 -19.44
CA LYS A 388 -9.32 10.73 -19.60
C LYS A 388 -8.48 11.27 -20.75
N THR A 389 -9.09 11.56 -21.91
CA THR A 389 -8.38 12.16 -23.05
C THR A 389 -7.79 13.52 -22.70
N ARG A 390 -8.50 14.36 -21.94
CA ARG A 390 -7.99 15.68 -21.51
C ARG A 390 -6.83 15.56 -20.53
N ILE A 391 -6.94 14.67 -19.54
CA ILE A 391 -5.86 14.38 -18.60
C ILE A 391 -4.62 13.92 -19.37
N GLN A 392 -4.79 12.98 -20.31
CA GLN A 392 -3.69 12.49 -21.14
C GLN A 392 -3.04 13.61 -21.96
N LYS A 393 -3.83 14.49 -22.59
CA LYS A 393 -3.32 15.65 -23.34
C LYS A 393 -2.50 16.60 -22.46
N ARG A 394 -2.89 16.83 -21.20
CA ARG A 394 -2.10 17.64 -20.26
C ARG A 394 -0.80 16.96 -19.86
N TYR A 395 -0.82 15.65 -19.59
CA TYR A 395 0.40 14.91 -19.30
C TYR A 395 1.38 14.93 -20.48
N THR A 396 0.90 14.77 -21.71
CA THR A 396 1.77 14.84 -22.89
C THR A 396 2.30 16.26 -23.12
N ALA A 397 1.48 17.30 -22.88
CA ALA A 397 1.92 18.69 -22.97
C ALA A 397 2.99 19.02 -21.92
N ALA A 398 2.78 18.62 -20.66
CA ALA A 398 3.72 18.84 -19.56
C ALA A 398 5.02 18.03 -19.71
N ARG A 399 4.99 16.90 -20.41
CA ARG A 399 6.19 16.10 -20.72
C ARG A 399 7.03 16.73 -21.84
N ASN A 400 6.40 17.48 -22.74
CA ASN A 400 7.04 18.11 -23.90
C ASN A 400 7.49 19.55 -23.62
N SER A 401 7.02 20.16 -22.53
CA SER A 401 7.52 21.44 -21.99
C SER A 401 8.70 21.20 -21.07
#